data_AF-A0A538T3Q8-F1
#
_entry.id   AF-A0A538T3Q8-F1
#
_cell.length_a   1.000
_cell.length_b   1.000
_cell.length_c   1.000
_cell.angle_alpha   90.00
_cell.angle_beta   90.00
_cell.angle_gamma   90.00
#
_symmetry.space_group_name_H-M   'P 1'
#
loop_
_entity.id
_entity.type
_entity.pdbx_description
1 polymer ?
#
loop_
_entity_poly.entity_id
_entity_poly.type
_entity_poly.pdbx_seq_one_letter_code
_entity_poly.pdbx_strand_id
1 'polypeptide(L)'
;MSWIPLVNFPLEWAALALLVAGAIYWERGALSGVGIEGCVLAAMLGLCLGYEWSGRYDIAAAAAAGGAAAFALVAGALLLSFRADPIVGSLCLSLVPACALGLLSRAGPLRLMTEAPPPGLIGGTPFAGTYAEDLIANPWLLASPLVLALAAFMLLKTPYGLRLRAYSETPALARRGPGRVVWVRLSGAALGALWAVPAAAILLRAHPASPPFGLGLIALACVLAGRWGFVPGILMAAGPALLRTLRPYAPAGAPGGIALDAAPFVLALVYVILFSRRALRASASPQSRLDPDVL
;
A
#
# COMPACT_ATOMS: atom_id res chain seq x y z
N MET A 1 19.98 -24.09 10.30
CA MET A 1 18.95 -23.16 10.78
C MET A 1 18.62 -22.21 9.65
N SER A 2 17.45 -22.33 9.03
CA SER A 2 17.04 -21.43 7.95
C SER A 2 16.68 -20.07 8.54
N TRP A 3 17.53 -19.06 8.33
CA TRP A 3 17.34 -17.67 8.77
C TRP A 3 16.26 -16.89 7.99
N ILE A 4 15.50 -17.60 7.16
CA ILE A 4 14.43 -17.10 6.29
C ILE A 4 13.35 -16.26 7.02
N PRO A 5 12.97 -16.46 8.32
CA PRO A 5 11.89 -15.68 8.91
C PRO A 5 12.35 -14.27 9.29
N LEU A 6 13.62 -14.11 9.71
CA LEU A 6 14.20 -12.82 10.06
C LEU A 6 14.46 -11.96 8.81
N VAL A 7 14.70 -12.58 7.66
CA VAL A 7 14.91 -11.87 6.38
C VAL A 7 13.59 -11.38 5.78
N ASN A 8 12.52 -12.17 5.89
CA ASN A 8 11.23 -11.78 5.33
C ASN A 8 10.54 -10.67 6.14
N PHE A 9 10.84 -10.53 7.43
CA PHE A 9 10.22 -9.50 8.28
C PHE A 9 10.44 -8.07 7.80
N PRO A 10 11.69 -7.60 7.61
CA PRO A 10 11.93 -6.25 7.11
C PRO A 10 11.33 -6.02 5.72
N LEU A 11 11.25 -7.04 4.86
CA LEU A 11 10.62 -6.94 3.54
C LEU A 11 9.10 -6.74 3.65
N GLU A 12 8.43 -7.63 4.37
CA GLU A 12 6.98 -7.59 4.58
C GLU A 12 6.56 -6.30 5.30
N TRP A 13 7.31 -5.91 6.33
CA TRP A 13 7.05 -4.67 7.06
C TRP A 13 7.27 -3.43 6.20
N ALA A 14 8.38 -3.35 5.45
CA ALA A 14 8.64 -2.23 4.55
C ALA A 14 7.54 -2.09 3.50
N ALA A 15 7.12 -3.19 2.88
CA ALA A 15 6.02 -3.18 1.91
C ALA A 15 4.71 -2.67 2.54
N LEU A 16 4.30 -3.21 3.69
CA LEU A 16 3.08 -2.77 4.37
C LEU A 16 3.18 -1.32 4.87
N ALA A 17 4.35 -0.87 5.35
CA ALA A 17 4.59 0.50 5.77
C ALA A 17 4.44 1.51 4.61
N LEU A 18 4.96 1.14 3.43
CA LEU A 18 4.80 1.93 2.20
C LEU A 18 3.34 2.01 1.76
N LEU A 19 2.60 0.88 1.83
CA LEU A 19 1.17 0.86 1.56
C LEU A 19 0.39 1.69 2.60
N VAL A 20 0.77 1.67 3.87
CA VAL A 20 0.20 2.54 4.91
C VAL A 20 0.41 4.01 4.56
N ALA A 21 1.62 4.40 4.16
CA ALA A 21 1.90 5.76 3.73
C ALA A 21 1.02 6.16 2.53
N GLY A 22 0.92 5.29 1.52
CA GLY A 22 0.05 5.51 0.37
C GLY A 22 -1.44 5.62 0.73
N ALA A 23 -1.93 4.75 1.62
CA ALA A 23 -3.31 4.76 2.11
C ALA A 23 -3.64 6.06 2.85
N ILE A 24 -2.72 6.59 3.66
CA ILE A 24 -2.89 7.90 4.30
C ILE A 24 -3.05 8.99 3.25
N TYR A 25 -2.23 9.01 2.19
CA TYR A 25 -2.35 10.01 1.13
C TYR A 25 -3.71 9.93 0.41
N TRP A 26 -4.21 8.72 0.15
CA TRP A 26 -5.54 8.50 -0.44
C TRP A 26 -6.69 8.95 0.47
N GLU A 27 -6.60 8.66 1.78
CA GLU A 27 -7.54 9.16 2.79
C GLU A 27 -7.52 10.68 2.87
N ARG A 28 -6.33 11.30 2.87
CA ARG A 28 -6.23 12.78 2.88
C ARG A 28 -6.67 13.41 1.55
N GLY A 29 -6.61 12.69 0.44
CA GLY A 29 -7.24 13.06 -0.82
C GLY A 29 -8.77 12.92 -0.84
N ALA A 30 -9.36 12.32 0.21
CA ALA A 30 -10.75 11.90 0.32
C ALA A 30 -11.24 11.06 -0.87
N LEU A 31 -10.38 10.17 -1.35
CA LEU A 31 -10.70 9.15 -2.35
C LEU A 31 -10.86 7.75 -1.70
N SER A 32 -10.87 7.67 -0.38
CA SER A 32 -10.77 6.46 0.43
C SER A 32 -9.44 5.72 0.28
N GLY A 33 -8.82 5.37 1.40
CA GLY A 33 -7.58 4.59 1.45
C GLY A 33 -7.74 3.17 0.89
N VAL A 34 -8.96 2.70 0.63
CA VAL A 34 -9.21 1.41 -0.07
C VAL A 34 -8.54 1.40 -1.45
N GLY A 35 -8.46 2.55 -2.13
CA GLY A 35 -7.88 2.65 -3.47
C GLY A 35 -6.38 2.35 -3.53
N ILE A 36 -5.68 2.26 -2.40
CA ILE A 36 -4.27 1.84 -2.38
C ILE A 36 -4.10 0.39 -2.85
N GLU A 37 -5.12 -0.46 -2.67
CA GLU A 37 -5.14 -1.83 -3.19
C GLU A 37 -5.03 -1.82 -4.71
N GLY A 38 -5.86 -1.01 -5.39
CA GLY A 38 -5.76 -0.85 -6.83
C GLY A 38 -4.42 -0.25 -7.28
N CYS A 39 -3.84 0.68 -6.50
CA CYS A 39 -2.53 1.25 -6.82
C CYS A 39 -1.41 0.20 -6.79
N VAL A 40 -1.34 -0.62 -5.75
CA VAL A 40 -0.31 -1.65 -5.62
C VAL A 40 -0.49 -2.73 -6.67
N LEU A 41 -1.73 -3.15 -6.96
CA LEU A 41 -2.01 -4.14 -8.00
C LEU A 41 -1.71 -3.60 -9.40
N ALA A 42 -2.01 -2.33 -9.68
CA ALA A 42 -1.63 -1.68 -10.93
C ALA A 42 -0.11 -1.53 -11.07
N ALA A 43 0.59 -1.26 -9.97
CA ALA A 43 2.05 -1.25 -9.95
C ALA A 43 2.64 -2.65 -10.22
N MET A 44 2.08 -3.70 -9.61
CA MET A 44 2.47 -5.10 -9.85
C MET A 44 2.23 -5.50 -11.31
N LEU A 45 1.06 -5.16 -11.86
CA LEU A 45 0.73 -5.40 -13.26
C LEU A 45 1.72 -4.68 -14.19
N GLY A 46 2.04 -3.42 -13.91
CA GLY A 46 3.02 -2.64 -14.67
C GLY A 46 4.43 -3.23 -14.59
N LEU A 47 4.88 -3.68 -13.40
CA LEU A 47 6.15 -4.38 -13.23
C LEU A 47 6.21 -5.65 -14.08
N CYS A 48 5.19 -6.52 -13.96
CA CYS A 48 5.14 -7.77 -14.70
C CYS A 48 5.14 -7.51 -16.21
N LEU A 49 4.20 -6.71 -16.73
CA LEU A 49 4.09 -6.43 -18.16
C LEU A 49 5.34 -5.73 -18.73
N GLY A 50 5.88 -4.75 -18.00
CA GLY A 50 7.08 -4.03 -18.45
C GLY A 50 8.29 -4.95 -18.54
N TYR A 51 8.42 -5.90 -17.61
CA TYR A 51 9.50 -6.88 -17.66
C TYR A 51 9.26 -7.97 -18.72
N GLU A 52 8.04 -8.47 -18.86
CA GLU A 52 7.67 -9.45 -19.90
C GLU A 52 8.05 -8.96 -21.30
N TRP A 53 7.76 -7.68 -21.59
CA TRP A 53 7.99 -7.12 -22.91
C TRP A 53 9.45 -6.75 -23.17
N SER A 54 10.15 -6.20 -22.17
CA SER A 54 11.48 -5.61 -22.37
C SER A 54 12.65 -6.47 -21.85
N GLY A 55 12.40 -7.38 -20.91
CA GLY A 55 13.43 -8.08 -20.15
C GLY A 55 14.32 -7.18 -19.27
N ARG A 56 13.95 -5.90 -19.08
CA ARG A 56 14.76 -4.93 -18.32
C ARG A 56 14.00 -4.38 -17.11
N TYR A 57 14.69 -4.31 -15.98
CA TYR A 57 14.11 -3.85 -14.70
C TYR A 57 13.80 -2.34 -14.65
N ASP A 58 14.56 -1.53 -15.37
CA ASP A 58 14.35 -0.08 -15.44
C ASP A 58 13.04 0.27 -16.16
N ILE A 59 12.78 -0.39 -17.29
CA ILE A 59 11.52 -0.27 -18.04
C ILE A 59 10.35 -0.83 -17.22
N ALA A 60 10.54 -1.95 -16.53
CA ALA A 60 9.55 -2.50 -15.62
C ALA A 60 9.20 -1.53 -14.48
N ALA A 61 10.20 -0.90 -13.85
CA ALA A 61 9.98 0.09 -12.79
C ALA A 61 9.25 1.35 -13.31
N ALA A 62 9.60 1.82 -14.51
CA ALA A 62 8.89 2.93 -15.15
C ALA A 62 7.43 2.57 -15.48
N ALA A 63 7.19 1.35 -16.00
CA ALA A 63 5.85 0.84 -16.27
C ALA A 63 5.03 0.67 -14.98
N ALA A 64 5.66 0.28 -13.88
CA ALA A 64 5.04 0.20 -12.56
C ALA A 64 4.57 1.58 -12.05
N ALA A 65 5.45 2.58 -12.11
CA ALA A 65 5.12 3.95 -11.74
C ALA A 65 4.03 4.53 -12.64
N GLY A 66 4.11 4.28 -13.95
CA GLY A 66 3.09 4.65 -14.91
C GLY A 66 1.74 4.00 -14.63
N GLY A 67 1.71 2.68 -14.38
CA GLY A 67 0.50 1.93 -14.06
C GLY A 67 -0.16 2.38 -12.77
N ALA A 68 0.62 2.56 -11.70
CA ALA A 68 0.13 3.04 -10.41
C ALA A 68 -0.44 4.47 -10.53
N ALA A 69 0.29 5.38 -11.18
CA ALA A 69 -0.14 6.76 -11.38
C ALA A 69 -1.37 6.85 -12.30
N ALA A 70 -1.40 6.07 -13.39
CA ALA A 70 -2.54 6.00 -14.30
C ALA A 70 -3.79 5.52 -13.56
N PHE A 71 -3.68 4.45 -12.77
CA PHE A 71 -4.78 3.98 -11.94
C PHE A 71 -5.27 5.08 -10.98
N ALA A 72 -4.36 5.71 -10.24
CA ALA A 72 -4.74 6.73 -9.25
C ALA A 72 -5.39 7.97 -9.87
N LEU A 73 -4.90 8.42 -11.02
CA LEU A 73 -5.46 9.57 -11.73
C LEU A 73 -6.82 9.23 -12.34
N VAL A 74 -6.96 8.08 -13.00
CA VAL A 74 -8.23 7.63 -13.59
C VAL A 74 -9.25 7.38 -12.49
N ALA A 75 -8.89 6.62 -11.45
CA ALA A 75 -9.80 6.33 -10.35
C ALA A 75 -10.20 7.61 -9.61
N GLY A 76 -9.24 8.47 -9.28
CA GLY A 76 -9.51 9.76 -8.66
C GLY A 76 -10.40 10.65 -9.53
N ALA A 77 -10.16 10.72 -10.84
CA ALA A 77 -10.98 11.49 -11.76
C ALA A 77 -12.41 10.95 -11.84
N LEU A 78 -12.59 9.63 -11.93
CA LEU A 78 -13.90 9.00 -11.97
C LEU A 78 -14.68 9.24 -10.67
N LEU A 79 -14.05 9.02 -9.52
CA LEU A 79 -14.68 9.23 -8.20
C LEU A 79 -15.13 10.68 -8.00
N LEU A 80 -14.29 11.65 -8.40
CA LEU A 80 -14.60 13.07 -8.28
C LEU A 80 -15.64 13.53 -9.31
N SER A 81 -15.59 13.02 -10.54
CA SER A 81 -16.50 13.41 -11.62
C SER A 81 -17.91 12.84 -11.42
N PHE A 82 -18.00 11.55 -11.10
CA PHE A 82 -19.29 10.87 -10.92
C PHE A 82 -19.86 11.03 -9.51
N ARG A 83 -19.13 11.65 -8.58
CA ARG A 83 -19.55 11.84 -7.18
C ARG A 83 -19.95 10.51 -6.52
N ALA A 84 -19.25 9.44 -6.89
CA ALA A 84 -19.46 8.13 -6.32
C ALA A 84 -19.05 8.13 -4.84
N ASP A 85 -19.65 7.24 -4.05
CA ASP A 85 -19.15 6.94 -2.71
C ASP A 85 -17.66 6.55 -2.83
N PRO A 86 -16.72 7.28 -2.18
CA PRO A 86 -15.29 7.02 -2.35
C PRO A 86 -14.87 5.63 -1.90
N ILE A 87 -15.53 5.04 -0.91
CA ILE A 87 -15.20 3.71 -0.37
C ILE A 87 -15.64 2.65 -1.39
N VAL A 88 -16.90 2.69 -1.81
CA VAL A 88 -17.47 1.72 -2.76
C VAL A 88 -16.78 1.84 -4.12
N GLY A 89 -16.61 3.08 -4.62
CA GLY A 89 -16.00 3.33 -5.91
C GLY A 89 -14.53 2.90 -5.95
N SER A 90 -13.73 3.22 -4.93
CA SER A 90 -12.33 2.78 -4.87
C SER A 90 -12.20 1.27 -4.77
N LEU A 91 -13.11 0.61 -4.02
CA LEU A 91 -13.16 -0.85 -3.97
C LEU A 91 -13.44 -1.44 -5.36
N CYS A 92 -14.50 -0.98 -6.03
CA CYS A 92 -14.89 -1.45 -7.36
C CYS A 92 -13.79 -1.22 -8.40
N LEU A 93 -13.16 -0.04 -8.40
CA LEU A 93 -12.10 0.28 -9.34
C LEU A 93 -10.84 -0.56 -9.09
N SER A 94 -10.52 -0.87 -7.83
CA SER A 94 -9.38 -1.73 -7.48
C SER A 94 -9.51 -3.16 -8.02
N LEU A 95 -10.73 -3.62 -8.34
CA LEU A 95 -10.95 -4.92 -8.98
C LEU A 95 -10.41 -4.97 -10.41
N VAL A 96 -10.31 -3.83 -11.11
CA VAL A 96 -9.82 -3.77 -12.50
C VAL A 96 -8.37 -4.27 -12.61
N PRO A 97 -7.37 -3.67 -11.92
CA PRO A 97 -6.01 -4.20 -11.93
C PRO A 97 -5.93 -5.58 -11.26
N ALA A 98 -6.80 -5.89 -10.29
CA ALA A 98 -6.82 -7.21 -9.67
C ALA A 98 -7.15 -8.33 -10.67
N CYS A 99 -8.23 -8.15 -11.43
CA CYS A 99 -8.63 -9.07 -12.48
C CYS A 99 -7.60 -9.13 -13.60
N ALA A 100 -7.04 -7.99 -14.02
CA ALA A 100 -6.00 -7.96 -15.05
C ALA A 100 -4.76 -8.76 -14.63
N LEU A 101 -4.28 -8.58 -13.40
CA LEU A 101 -3.15 -9.32 -12.85
C LEU A 101 -3.46 -10.82 -12.71
N GLY A 102 -4.68 -11.16 -12.29
CA GLY A 102 -5.15 -12.55 -12.18
C GLY A 102 -5.31 -13.25 -13.53
N LEU A 103 -5.69 -12.53 -14.60
CA LEU A 103 -5.71 -13.07 -15.96
C LEU A 103 -4.29 -13.24 -16.50
N LEU A 104 -3.40 -12.28 -16.23
CA LEU A 104 -2.00 -12.34 -16.63
C LEU A 104 -1.28 -13.54 -15.98
N SER A 105 -1.50 -13.79 -14.68
CA SER A 105 -0.90 -14.93 -13.98
C SER A 105 -1.42 -16.29 -14.45
N ARG A 106 -2.62 -16.35 -15.06
CA ARG A 106 -3.15 -17.56 -15.70
C ARG A 106 -2.57 -17.83 -17.08
N ALA A 107 -2.03 -16.82 -17.76
CA ALA A 107 -1.48 -16.96 -19.11
C ALA A 107 -0.14 -17.71 -19.14
N GLY A 108 0.57 -17.78 -18.01
CA GLY A 108 1.83 -18.50 -17.86
C GLY A 108 2.65 -18.03 -16.66
N PRO A 109 3.78 -18.69 -16.37
CA PRO A 109 4.69 -18.24 -15.33
C PRO A 109 5.31 -16.89 -15.72
N LEU A 110 5.19 -15.90 -14.83
CA LEU A 110 5.69 -14.56 -15.08
C LEU A 110 7.21 -14.53 -14.95
N ARG A 111 7.90 -14.10 -16.01
CA ARG A 111 9.36 -14.00 -16.11
C ARG A 111 9.96 -13.19 -14.97
N LEU A 112 9.31 -12.10 -14.58
CA LEU A 112 9.77 -11.28 -13.45
C LEU A 112 9.81 -12.06 -12.12
N MET A 113 8.95 -13.08 -11.99
CA MET A 113 8.82 -13.90 -10.78
C MET A 113 9.69 -15.16 -10.82
N THR A 114 10.20 -15.54 -12.00
CA THR A 114 10.99 -16.77 -12.22
C THR A 114 12.46 -16.51 -12.59
N GLU A 115 12.78 -15.36 -13.19
CA GLU A 115 14.14 -14.98 -13.58
C GLU A 115 14.93 -14.34 -12.41
N ALA A 116 16.26 -14.40 -12.50
CA ALA A 116 17.20 -13.97 -11.46
C ALA A 116 16.98 -12.50 -11.03
N PRO A 117 17.17 -12.16 -9.75
CA PRO A 117 16.79 -10.86 -9.18
C PRO A 117 17.50 -9.69 -9.87
N PRO A 118 16.91 -8.47 -9.81
CA PRO A 118 17.56 -7.26 -10.31
C PRO A 118 18.95 -7.13 -9.70
N PRO A 119 19.96 -6.69 -10.46
CA PRO A 119 21.32 -6.55 -9.94
C PRO A 119 21.28 -5.68 -8.69
N GLY A 120 21.80 -6.22 -7.59
CA GLY A 120 21.93 -5.46 -6.35
C GLY A 120 22.78 -4.21 -6.60
N LEU A 121 22.38 -3.08 -6.03
CA LEU A 121 23.10 -1.80 -6.17
C LEU A 121 24.53 -1.85 -5.60
N ILE A 122 24.82 -2.85 -4.76
CA ILE A 122 26.10 -3.03 -4.09
C ILE A 122 26.57 -4.46 -4.33
N GLY A 123 27.56 -4.63 -5.20
CA GLY A 123 28.32 -5.88 -5.35
C GLY A 123 29.65 -5.78 -4.61
N GLY A 124 30.09 -6.86 -3.97
CA GLY A 124 31.40 -6.91 -3.29
C GLY A 124 31.40 -6.26 -1.90
N THR A 125 30.33 -6.44 -1.13
CA THR A 125 30.31 -6.00 0.28
C THR A 125 31.20 -6.91 1.15
N PRO A 126 31.71 -6.44 2.31
CA PRO A 126 32.38 -7.31 3.30
C PRO A 126 31.46 -8.40 3.87
N PHE A 127 30.17 -8.36 3.51
CA PHE A 127 29.12 -9.30 3.87
C PHE A 127 28.86 -10.33 2.76
N ALA A 128 29.75 -10.44 1.76
CA ALA A 128 29.64 -11.43 0.68
C ALA A 128 29.40 -12.85 1.24
N GLY A 129 28.30 -13.48 0.82
CA GLY A 129 27.85 -14.79 1.28
C GLY A 129 27.14 -14.79 2.65
N THR A 130 26.81 -13.62 3.21
CA THR A 130 26.10 -13.50 4.50
C THR A 130 24.69 -12.94 4.35
N TYR A 131 23.85 -13.17 5.35
CA TYR A 131 22.44 -12.76 5.41
C TYR A 131 22.20 -11.26 5.16
N ALA A 132 23.19 -10.41 5.47
CA ALA A 132 23.10 -8.98 5.28
C ALA A 132 23.18 -8.62 3.79
N GLU A 133 23.86 -9.43 2.97
CA GLU A 133 24.00 -9.19 1.54
C GLU A 133 22.67 -9.31 0.80
N ASP A 134 21.85 -10.35 1.04
CA ASP A 134 20.54 -10.49 0.37
C ASP A 134 19.58 -9.35 0.69
N LEU A 135 19.69 -8.81 1.92
CA LEU A 135 18.87 -7.70 2.40
C LEU A 135 19.34 -6.36 1.82
N ILE A 136 20.65 -6.13 1.81
CA ILE A 136 21.30 -4.93 1.26
C ILE A 136 21.24 -4.93 -0.28
N ALA A 137 21.28 -6.10 -0.90
CA ALA A 137 21.18 -6.25 -2.35
C ALA A 137 19.76 -5.96 -2.88
N ASN A 138 18.74 -5.85 -2.02
CA ASN A 138 17.41 -5.45 -2.46
C ASN A 138 17.30 -3.90 -2.54
N PRO A 139 17.36 -3.31 -3.75
CA PRO A 139 17.37 -1.85 -3.90
C PRO A 139 16.09 -1.20 -3.38
N TRP A 140 14.95 -1.91 -3.48
CA TRP A 140 13.65 -1.41 -3.05
C TRP A 140 13.52 -1.39 -1.53
N LEU A 141 14.12 -2.36 -0.84
CA LEU A 141 14.15 -2.36 0.61
C LEU A 141 15.00 -1.20 1.14
N LEU A 142 16.19 -0.99 0.56
CA LEU A 142 17.06 0.14 0.92
C LEU A 142 16.41 1.50 0.63
N ALA A 143 15.64 1.60 -0.46
CA ALA A 143 14.90 2.80 -0.80
C ALA A 143 13.70 3.05 0.13
N SER A 144 13.11 2.00 0.71
CA SER A 144 11.88 2.12 1.52
C SER A 144 11.94 3.13 2.68
N PRO A 145 12.98 3.18 3.55
CA PRO A 145 13.05 4.20 4.61
C PRO A 145 13.18 5.62 4.06
N LEU A 146 13.91 5.81 2.96
CA LEU A 146 14.04 7.12 2.29
C LEU A 146 12.70 7.58 1.73
N VAL A 147 11.97 6.67 1.08
CA VAL A 147 10.63 6.94 0.54
C VAL A 147 9.63 7.25 1.66
N LEU A 148 9.66 6.50 2.76
CA LEU A 148 8.81 6.76 3.93
C LEU A 148 9.14 8.10 4.59
N ALA A 149 10.42 8.44 4.74
CA ALA A 149 10.86 9.73 5.27
C ALA A 149 10.41 10.88 4.36
N LEU A 150 10.54 10.73 3.05
CA LEU A 150 10.08 11.71 2.08
C LEU A 150 8.55 11.87 2.12
N ALA A 151 7.80 10.77 2.16
CA ALA A 151 6.34 10.78 2.26
C ALA A 151 5.88 11.44 3.57
N ALA A 152 6.56 11.18 4.69
CA ALA A 152 6.32 11.83 5.98
C ALA A 152 6.61 13.33 5.91
N PHE A 153 7.77 13.71 5.37
CA PHE A 153 8.19 15.11 5.22
C PHE A 153 7.18 15.89 4.37
N MET A 154 6.83 15.37 3.19
CA MET A 154 5.86 16.00 2.30
C MET A 154 4.50 16.18 2.98
N LEU A 155 4.00 15.17 3.70
CA LEU A 155 2.69 15.26 4.33
C LEU A 155 2.68 16.15 5.58
N LEU A 156 3.71 16.06 6.42
CA LEU A 156 3.72 16.65 7.76
C LEU A 156 4.39 18.02 7.82
N LYS A 157 5.36 18.31 6.95
CA LYS A 157 6.23 19.49 7.04
C LYS A 157 6.07 20.50 5.90
N THR A 158 5.36 20.16 4.81
CA THR A 158 5.21 21.08 3.67
C THR A 158 3.83 21.78 3.65
N PRO A 159 3.73 22.96 3.01
CA PRO A 159 2.43 23.62 2.78
C PRO A 159 1.49 22.79 1.91
N TYR A 160 2.03 21.96 1.01
CA TYR A 160 1.23 21.01 0.24
C TYR A 160 0.54 20.00 1.16
N GLY A 161 1.27 19.39 2.09
CA GLY A 161 0.72 18.45 3.06
C GLY A 161 -0.30 19.07 4.02
N LEU A 162 -0.13 20.35 4.37
CA LEU A 162 -1.14 21.12 5.12
C LEU A 162 -2.45 21.26 4.33
N ARG A 163 -2.37 21.65 3.05
CA ARG A 163 -3.55 21.78 2.17
C ARG A 163 -4.24 20.44 1.96
N LEU A 164 -3.48 19.39 1.67
CA LEU A 164 -4.03 18.05 1.45
C LEU A 164 -4.80 17.57 2.69
N ARG A 165 -4.25 17.77 3.90
CA ARG A 165 -4.96 17.43 5.15
C ARG A 165 -6.19 18.29 5.39
N ALA A 166 -6.12 19.60 5.16
CA ALA A 166 -7.25 20.50 5.31
C ALA A 166 -8.44 20.12 4.40
N TYR A 167 -8.17 19.71 3.15
CA TYR A 167 -9.21 19.27 2.21
C TYR A 167 -9.86 17.92 2.56
N SER A 168 -9.29 17.17 3.49
CA SER A 168 -9.88 15.92 4.01
C SER A 168 -10.98 16.17 5.04
N GLU A 169 -10.90 17.27 5.78
CA GLU A 169 -11.87 17.62 6.85
C GLU A 169 -13.20 18.12 6.28
N THR A 170 -13.17 18.65 5.05
CA THR A 170 -14.34 19.21 4.37
C THR A 170 -14.54 18.52 3.02
N PRO A 171 -14.99 17.25 3.00
CA PRO A 171 -15.16 16.51 1.75
C PRO A 171 -16.17 17.15 0.79
N ALA A 172 -17.09 17.97 1.30
CA ALA A 172 -18.03 18.77 0.51
C ALA A 172 -17.33 19.85 -0.34
N LEU A 173 -16.16 20.36 0.06
CA LEU A 173 -15.42 21.37 -0.72
C LEU A 173 -14.93 20.84 -2.06
N ALA A 174 -14.79 19.52 -2.26
CA ALA A 174 -14.51 19.02 -3.60
C ALA A 174 -15.73 19.04 -4.54
N ARG A 175 -16.96 19.08 -3.97
CA ARG A 175 -18.20 19.11 -4.76
C ARG A 175 -18.52 20.49 -5.33
N ARG A 176 -17.97 21.55 -4.72
CA ARG A 176 -18.25 22.96 -5.05
C ARG A 176 -17.01 23.86 -5.10
N GLY A 177 -15.84 23.31 -4.78
CA GLY A 177 -14.61 24.08 -4.63
C GLY A 177 -13.89 24.32 -5.95
N PRO A 178 -12.98 25.30 -5.98
CA PRO A 178 -12.23 25.67 -7.18
C PRO A 178 -11.41 24.48 -7.69
N GLY A 179 -11.12 24.45 -9.00
CA GLY A 179 -10.34 23.37 -9.64
C GLY A 179 -9.01 23.05 -8.94
N ARG A 180 -8.44 24.02 -8.22
CA ARG A 180 -7.25 23.82 -7.38
C ARG A 180 -7.42 22.75 -6.28
N VAL A 181 -8.62 22.60 -5.70
CA VAL A 181 -8.93 21.57 -4.70
C VAL A 181 -8.87 20.18 -5.32
N VAL A 182 -9.46 20.02 -6.50
CA VAL A 182 -9.46 18.77 -7.28
C VAL A 182 -8.02 18.36 -7.60
N TRP A 183 -7.21 19.31 -8.09
CA TRP A 183 -5.80 19.04 -8.41
C TRP A 183 -4.98 18.58 -7.20
N VAL A 184 -5.15 19.21 -6.03
CA VAL A 184 -4.41 18.81 -4.82
C VAL A 184 -4.81 17.40 -4.36
N ARG A 185 -6.08 17.02 -4.51
CA ARG A 185 -6.55 15.67 -4.20
C ARG A 185 -6.00 14.62 -5.16
N LEU A 186 -6.04 14.90 -6.46
CA LEU A 186 -5.51 14.01 -7.50
C LEU A 186 -3.99 13.84 -7.37
N SER A 187 -3.25 14.93 -7.09
CA SER A 187 -1.81 14.82 -6.82
C SER A 187 -1.53 14.04 -5.54
N GLY A 188 -2.40 14.13 -4.53
CA GLY A 188 -2.32 13.33 -3.31
C GLY A 188 -2.46 11.84 -3.61
N ALA A 189 -3.45 11.48 -4.41
CA ALA A 189 -3.68 10.11 -4.88
C ALA A 189 -2.48 9.58 -5.69
N ALA A 190 -1.97 10.38 -6.61
CA ALA A 190 -0.84 10.02 -7.45
C ALA A 190 0.44 9.81 -6.62
N LEU A 191 0.74 10.71 -5.67
CA LEU A 191 1.85 10.50 -4.73
C LEU A 191 1.64 9.23 -3.90
N GLY A 192 0.43 9.02 -3.39
CA GLY A 192 0.05 7.79 -2.67
C GLY A 192 0.33 6.52 -3.47
N ALA A 193 0.03 6.54 -4.77
CA ALA A 193 0.29 5.43 -5.68
C ALA A 193 1.77 5.24 -5.97
N LEU A 194 2.55 6.32 -6.10
CA LEU A 194 4.00 6.24 -6.25
C LEU A 194 4.68 5.63 -5.02
N TRP A 195 4.18 5.88 -3.82
CA TRP A 195 4.66 5.23 -2.60
C TRP A 195 4.40 3.70 -2.60
N ALA A 196 3.39 3.22 -3.33
CA ALA A 196 3.07 1.79 -3.45
C ALA A 196 3.96 1.03 -4.45
N VAL A 197 4.65 1.72 -5.37
CA VAL A 197 5.54 1.10 -6.37
C VAL A 197 6.67 0.27 -5.74
N PRO A 198 7.47 0.80 -4.80
CA PRO A 198 8.49 -0.01 -4.11
C PRO A 198 7.86 -1.18 -3.34
N ALA A 199 6.65 -1.02 -2.79
CA ALA A 199 5.95 -2.10 -2.11
C ALA A 199 5.60 -3.24 -3.08
N ALA A 200 5.08 -2.92 -4.27
CA ALA A 200 4.78 -3.90 -5.31
C ALA A 200 6.02 -4.71 -5.71
N ALA A 201 7.17 -4.04 -5.89
CA ALA A 201 8.42 -4.71 -6.23
C ALA A 201 8.93 -5.64 -5.12
N ILE A 202 8.84 -5.20 -3.85
CA ILE A 202 9.20 -6.03 -2.69
C ILE A 202 8.28 -7.26 -2.62
N LEU A 203 6.98 -7.07 -2.79
CA LEU A 203 5.97 -8.13 -2.65
C LEU A 203 6.04 -9.19 -3.75
N LEU A 204 6.25 -8.80 -5.00
CA LEU A 204 6.44 -9.76 -6.11
C LEU A 204 7.69 -10.62 -5.90
N ARG A 205 8.76 -10.04 -5.33
CA ARG A 205 9.98 -10.79 -5.00
C ARG A 205 9.79 -11.70 -3.79
N ALA A 206 9.06 -11.25 -2.76
CA ALA A 206 8.79 -12.04 -1.56
C ALA A 206 7.86 -13.23 -1.83
N HIS A 207 7.01 -13.14 -2.87
CA HIS A 207 6.04 -14.18 -3.22
C HIS A 207 6.14 -14.59 -4.70
N PRO A 208 7.19 -15.33 -5.09
CA PRO A 208 7.41 -15.73 -6.49
C PRO A 208 6.38 -16.75 -7.02
N ALA A 209 5.61 -17.39 -6.13
CA ALA A 209 4.59 -18.36 -6.53
C ALA A 209 3.30 -17.71 -7.06
N SER A 210 2.90 -16.56 -6.51
CA SER A 210 1.68 -15.85 -6.91
C SER A 210 1.70 -14.43 -6.35
N PRO A 211 1.27 -13.42 -7.12
CA PRO A 211 1.13 -12.06 -6.61
C PRO A 211 0.18 -12.01 -5.41
N PRO A 212 0.54 -11.36 -4.29
CA PRO A 212 -0.33 -11.27 -3.14
C PRO A 212 -1.42 -10.21 -3.34
N PHE A 213 -2.63 -10.50 -2.85
CA PHE A 213 -3.80 -9.62 -2.90
C PHE A 213 -4.26 -9.23 -1.48
N GLY A 214 -4.97 -8.11 -1.35
CA GLY A 214 -5.60 -7.63 -0.12
C GLY A 214 -4.66 -6.90 0.84
N LEU A 215 -3.41 -6.66 0.46
CA LEU A 215 -2.42 -6.03 1.33
C LEU A 215 -2.66 -4.53 1.54
N GLY A 216 -3.26 -3.86 0.58
CA GLY A 216 -3.76 -2.50 0.73
C GLY A 216 -4.89 -2.39 1.75
N LEU A 217 -5.73 -3.43 1.88
CA LEU A 217 -6.78 -3.49 2.89
C LEU A 217 -6.21 -3.69 4.30
N ILE A 218 -5.17 -4.53 4.44
CA ILE A 218 -4.42 -4.66 5.69
C ILE A 218 -3.76 -3.32 6.06
N ALA A 219 -3.13 -2.66 5.09
CA ALA A 219 -2.53 -1.34 5.30
C ALA A 219 -3.58 -0.31 5.76
N LEU A 220 -4.76 -0.28 5.15
CA LEU A 220 -5.86 0.59 5.57
C LEU A 220 -6.31 0.31 7.01
N ALA A 221 -6.41 -0.97 7.40
CA ALA A 221 -6.71 -1.34 8.78
C ALA A 221 -5.65 -0.81 9.77
N CYS A 222 -4.37 -0.87 9.40
CA CYS A 222 -3.28 -0.26 10.17
C CYS A 222 -3.40 1.27 10.23
N VAL A 223 -3.83 1.94 9.15
CA VAL A 223 -4.10 3.39 9.13
C VAL A 223 -5.22 3.75 10.12
N LEU A 224 -6.31 2.98 10.11
CA LEU A 224 -7.45 3.19 11.01
C LEU A 224 -7.05 2.98 12.47
N ALA A 225 -6.32 1.89 12.76
CA ALA A 225 -5.79 1.62 14.10
C ALA A 225 -4.80 2.71 14.56
N GLY A 226 -3.98 3.21 13.65
CA GLY A 226 -3.08 4.34 13.84
C GLY A 226 -3.76 5.71 13.85
N ARG A 227 -5.10 5.78 13.78
CA ARG A 227 -5.90 7.02 13.77
C ARG A 227 -5.43 8.02 12.71
N TRP A 228 -5.17 7.55 11.49
CA TRP A 228 -4.65 8.35 10.37
C TRP A 228 -3.32 9.07 10.65
N GLY A 229 -2.60 8.66 11.71
CA GLY A 229 -1.26 9.13 12.04
C GLY A 229 -0.21 8.36 11.26
N PHE A 230 0.79 9.07 10.72
CA PHE A 230 1.82 8.49 9.87
C PHE A 230 2.69 7.44 10.60
N VAL A 231 3.31 7.85 11.71
CA VAL A 231 4.14 6.98 12.55
C VAL A 231 3.34 5.82 13.18
N PRO A 232 2.21 6.06 13.89
CA PRO A 232 1.48 4.96 14.50
C PRO A 232 0.93 3.97 13.47
N GLY A 233 0.48 4.42 12.29
CA GLY A 233 0.06 3.53 11.21
C GLY A 233 1.18 2.60 10.74
N ILE A 234 2.38 3.13 10.52
CA ILE A 234 3.55 2.36 10.08
C ILE A 234 3.97 1.35 11.16
N LEU A 235 3.92 1.74 12.44
CA LEU A 235 4.22 0.83 13.54
C LEU A 235 3.19 -0.31 13.64
N MET A 236 1.91 -0.03 13.40
CA MET A 236 0.86 -1.07 13.37
C MET A 236 1.07 -2.10 12.26
N ALA A 237 1.78 -1.77 11.18
CA ALA A 237 2.08 -2.72 10.11
C ALA A 237 3.00 -3.87 10.56
N ALA A 238 3.72 -3.73 11.68
CA ALA A 238 4.63 -4.75 12.20
C ALA A 238 3.92 -6.06 12.56
N GLY A 239 2.69 -5.99 13.11
CA GLY A 239 1.93 -7.18 13.50
C GLY A 239 1.56 -8.07 12.30
N PRO A 240 0.85 -7.54 11.29
CA PRO A 240 0.53 -8.30 10.08
C PRO A 240 1.79 -8.75 9.31
N ALA A 241 2.84 -7.93 9.29
CA ALA A 241 4.13 -8.31 8.69
C ALA A 241 4.72 -9.55 9.36
N LEU A 242 4.77 -9.59 10.70
CA LEU A 242 5.26 -10.76 11.46
C LEU A 242 4.48 -12.03 11.13
N LEU A 243 3.16 -11.96 10.98
CA LEU A 243 2.36 -13.14 10.63
C LEU A 243 2.67 -13.63 9.22
N ARG A 244 2.93 -12.73 8.29
CA ARG A 244 3.25 -13.05 6.89
C ARG A 244 4.62 -13.70 6.74
N THR A 245 5.60 -13.36 7.59
CA THR A 245 6.91 -14.03 7.56
C THR A 245 6.86 -15.49 7.99
N LEU A 246 5.82 -15.87 8.75
CA LEU A 246 5.64 -17.24 9.22
C LEU A 246 5.00 -18.15 8.15
N ARG A 247 4.41 -17.58 7.10
CA ARG A 247 3.71 -18.35 6.06
C ARG A 247 4.57 -19.44 5.40
N PRO A 248 5.83 -19.19 4.98
CA PRO A 248 6.65 -20.20 4.31
C PRO A 248 6.93 -21.47 5.14
N TYR A 249 6.69 -21.46 6.46
CA TYR A 249 6.92 -22.61 7.34
C TYR A 249 5.75 -23.58 7.42
N ALA A 250 4.58 -23.18 6.95
CA ALA A 250 3.43 -24.06 6.92
C ALA A 250 3.31 -24.74 5.55
N PRO A 251 3.09 -26.07 5.52
CA PRO A 251 2.86 -26.77 4.26
C PRO A 251 1.65 -26.17 3.54
N ALA A 252 1.80 -25.91 2.24
CA ALA A 252 0.73 -25.40 1.40
C ALA A 252 -0.47 -26.37 1.43
N GLY A 253 -1.68 -25.84 1.61
CA GLY A 253 -2.91 -26.64 1.69
C GLY A 253 -3.17 -27.33 3.03
N ALA A 254 -2.21 -27.33 3.96
CA ALA A 254 -2.47 -27.79 5.32
C ALA A 254 -3.37 -26.80 6.08
N PRO A 255 -4.20 -27.24 7.03
CA PRO A 255 -5.04 -26.35 7.83
C PRO A 255 -4.25 -25.21 8.50
N GLY A 256 -3.05 -25.53 9.00
CA GLY A 256 -2.14 -24.53 9.58
C GLY A 256 -1.62 -23.51 8.56
N GLY A 257 -1.42 -23.92 7.31
CA GLY A 257 -1.11 -22.99 6.23
C GLY A 257 -2.25 -22.02 5.99
N ILE A 258 -3.45 -22.53 5.73
CA ILE A 258 -4.64 -21.70 5.46
C ILE A 258 -4.88 -20.71 6.61
N ALA A 259 -4.69 -21.15 7.86
CA ALA A 259 -4.78 -20.28 9.02
C ALA A 259 -3.74 -19.14 8.99
N LEU A 260 -2.49 -19.41 8.61
CA LEU A 260 -1.45 -18.38 8.47
C LEU A 260 -1.69 -17.41 7.29
N ASP A 261 -2.34 -17.85 6.21
CA ASP A 261 -2.77 -16.95 5.13
C ASP A 261 -3.83 -15.95 5.61
N ALA A 262 -4.78 -16.43 6.41
CA ALA A 262 -5.87 -15.62 6.94
C ALA A 262 -5.44 -14.76 8.15
N ALA A 263 -4.43 -15.21 8.92
CA ALA A 263 -3.98 -14.56 10.15
C ALA A 263 -3.74 -13.04 10.04
N PRO A 264 -3.02 -12.50 9.03
CA PRO A 264 -2.82 -11.05 8.93
C PRO A 264 -4.13 -10.27 8.72
N PHE A 265 -5.10 -10.84 8.00
CA PHE A 265 -6.43 -10.23 7.80
C PHE A 265 -7.28 -10.29 9.07
N VAL A 266 -7.23 -11.40 9.81
CA VAL A 266 -7.90 -11.52 11.11
C VAL A 266 -7.32 -10.50 12.10
N LEU A 267 -5.99 -10.34 12.14
CA LEU A 267 -5.35 -9.33 12.98
C LEU A 267 -5.75 -7.91 12.57
N ALA A 268 -5.80 -7.62 11.27
CA ALA A 268 -6.28 -6.34 10.75
C ALA A 268 -7.73 -6.05 11.16
N LEU A 269 -8.61 -7.06 11.14
CA LEU A 269 -9.98 -6.93 11.64
C LEU A 269 -10.02 -6.65 13.14
N VAL A 270 -9.21 -7.37 13.93
CA VAL A 270 -9.07 -7.13 15.38
C VAL A 270 -8.61 -5.70 15.66
N TYR A 271 -7.63 -5.19 14.90
CA TYR A 271 -7.20 -3.80 14.98
C TYR A 271 -8.37 -2.84 14.78
N VAL A 272 -9.15 -3.00 13.71
CA VAL A 272 -10.32 -2.14 13.47
C VAL A 272 -11.32 -2.24 14.62
N ILE A 273 -11.65 -3.44 15.10
CA ILE A 273 -12.63 -3.62 16.20
C ILE A 273 -12.17 -2.97 17.50
N LEU A 274 -10.91 -3.19 17.91
CA LEU A 274 -10.39 -2.71 19.19
C LEU A 274 -10.19 -1.19 19.20
N PHE A 275 -9.70 -0.63 18.10
CA PHE A 275 -9.37 0.79 18.02
C PHE A 275 -10.55 1.66 17.57
N SER A 276 -11.56 1.12 16.87
CA SER A 276 -12.79 1.86 16.52
C SER A 276 -13.72 2.12 17.72
N ARG A 277 -13.82 1.17 18.67
CA ARG A 277 -14.72 1.27 19.84
C ARG A 277 -14.44 2.48 20.74
N ARG A 278 -13.21 3.01 20.72
CA ARG A 278 -12.86 4.21 21.50
C ARG A 278 -13.37 5.50 20.86
N ALA A 279 -13.53 5.55 19.54
CA ALA A 279 -14.04 6.73 18.83
C ALA A 279 -15.54 6.97 19.10
N LEU A 280 -16.36 5.90 19.07
CA LEU A 280 -17.80 5.99 19.37
C LEU A 280 -18.09 6.42 20.82
N ARG A 281 -17.23 6.03 21.77
CA ARG A 281 -17.35 6.43 23.18
C ARG A 281 -17.06 7.92 23.40
N ALA A 282 -16.21 8.54 22.58
CA ALA A 282 -15.91 9.96 22.67
C ALA A 282 -17.03 10.85 22.13
N SER A 283 -17.69 10.44 21.04
CA SER A 283 -18.85 11.15 20.46
C SER A 283 -20.12 11.07 21.32
N ALA A 284 -20.21 10.14 22.27
CA ALA A 284 -21.31 10.05 23.22
C ALA A 284 -21.17 10.99 24.43
N SER A 285 -20.13 11.84 24.48
CA SER A 285 -19.97 12.85 25.53
C SER A 285 -21.04 13.95 25.40
N PRO A 286 -21.58 14.50 26.51
CA PRO A 286 -22.71 15.44 26.48
C PRO A 286 -22.49 16.71 25.64
N GLN A 287 -21.24 17.09 25.40
CA GLN A 287 -20.86 18.28 24.63
C GLN A 287 -21.15 18.17 23.12
N SER A 288 -21.26 16.96 22.55
CA SER A 288 -21.52 16.77 21.11
C SER A 288 -22.99 16.96 20.72
N ARG A 289 -23.91 17.03 21.70
CA ARG A 289 -25.36 17.20 21.45
C ARG A 289 -25.78 18.66 21.24
N LEU A 290 -24.84 19.60 21.37
CA LEU A 290 -25.13 21.04 21.31
C LEU A 290 -24.75 21.70 19.98
N ASP A 291 -24.21 20.98 19.01
CA ASP A 291 -23.95 21.52 17.66
C ASP A 291 -25.17 21.36 16.76
N PRO A 292 -25.88 22.44 16.38
CA PRO A 292 -27.05 22.39 15.50
C PRO A 292 -26.69 22.08 14.03
N ASP A 293 -25.40 22.03 13.68
CA ASP A 293 -24.92 21.86 12.30
C ASP A 293 -24.71 20.38 11.89
N VAL A 294 -25.14 19.42 12.72
CA VAL A 294 -24.97 17.96 12.47
C VAL A 294 -26.22 17.30 11.87
N LEU A 295 -27.17 18.07 11.34
CA LEU A 295 -28.30 17.57 10.53
C LEU A 295 -28.15 17.98 9.05
#